data_AF-L1P8F4-F1
#
_entry.id   AF-L1P8F4-F1
#
_cell.length_a   1.000
_cell.length_b   1.000
_cell.length_c   1.000
_cell.angle_alpha   90.00
_cell.angle_beta   90.00
_cell.angle_gamma   90.00
#
_symmetry.space_group_name_H-M   'P 1'
#
loop_
_entity.id
_entity.type
_entity.pdbx_description
1 polymer ?
#
loop_
_entity_poly.entity_id
_entity_poly.type
_entity_poly.pdbx_seq_one_letter_code
_entity_poly.pdbx_strand_id
1 'polypeptide(L)'
;MEEESPFINWVIEELYKEEDLKEELAEYDTYFGTLRGKDFRESEIYKRYLSKFDTLPFVCHDASGYGDVFDWDLLYRFIFASNSIEYYFKIELQNSPQLIDLHMIVKGSEEGQMVDRTLFELWLFQIFDLHYVFLSEQIRFFVGSIAEEDEQEFVLSQSMKDRIAHFQLLKDKVLIELELYELV
;
A
#
# COMPACT_ATOMS: atom_id res chain seq x y z
N MET A 1 -28.97 -5.39 -7.17
CA MET A 1 -27.90 -4.90 -6.28
C MET A 1 -27.02 -4.09 -7.18
N GLU A 2 -26.95 -2.77 -6.96
CA GLU A 2 -25.89 -1.98 -7.57
C GLU A 2 -24.58 -2.49 -6.96
N GLU A 3 -23.66 -2.99 -7.78
CA GLU A 3 -22.31 -3.26 -7.33
C GLU A 3 -21.73 -1.91 -6.89
N GLU A 4 -21.58 -1.71 -5.59
CA GLU A 4 -20.91 -0.52 -5.08
C GLU A 4 -19.50 -0.49 -5.68
N SER A 5 -19.17 0.62 -6.33
CA SER A 5 -17.84 0.79 -6.93
C SER A 5 -16.78 0.63 -5.84
N PRO A 6 -15.72 -0.16 -6.08
CA PRO A 6 -14.62 -0.32 -5.13
C PRO A 6 -14.11 1.03 -4.60
N PHE A 7 -13.81 1.10 -3.29
CA PHE A 7 -13.34 2.32 -2.63
C PHE A 7 -12.16 2.99 -3.36
N ILE A 8 -11.22 2.19 -3.87
CA ILE A 8 -10.07 2.70 -4.63
C ILE A 8 -10.48 3.53 -5.86
N ASN A 9 -11.61 3.24 -6.50
CA ASN A 9 -12.09 4.04 -7.63
C ASN A 9 -12.50 5.45 -7.19
N TRP A 10 -13.09 5.58 -6.00
CA TRP A 10 -13.38 6.90 -5.43
C TRP A 10 -12.08 7.68 -5.16
N VAL A 11 -11.06 7.02 -4.59
CA VAL A 11 -9.73 7.64 -4.35
C VAL A 11 -9.11 8.12 -5.66
N ILE A 12 -9.19 7.31 -6.72
CA ILE A 12 -8.73 7.68 -8.06
C ILE A 12 -9.47 8.94 -8.53
N GLU A 13 -10.80 8.99 -8.43
CA GLU A 13 -11.55 10.17 -8.86
C GLU A 13 -11.20 11.44 -8.08
N GLU A 14 -10.91 11.33 -6.78
CA GLU A 14 -10.42 12.46 -5.98
C GLU A 14 -9.02 12.91 -6.46
N LEU A 15 -8.08 12.00 -6.69
CA LEU A 15 -6.73 12.34 -7.17
C LEU A 15 -6.76 13.15 -8.47
N TYR A 16 -7.65 12.84 -9.41
CA TYR A 16 -7.75 13.59 -10.67
C TYR A 16 -8.50 14.93 -10.54
N LYS A 17 -9.01 15.30 -9.37
CA LYS A 17 -9.51 16.66 -9.10
C LYS A 17 -8.40 17.58 -8.55
N GLU A 18 -7.29 17.01 -8.15
CA GLU A 18 -6.22 17.70 -7.43
C GLU A 18 -5.25 18.33 -8.43
N GLU A 19 -5.16 19.66 -8.40
CA GLU A 19 -4.33 20.41 -9.34
C GLU A 19 -2.83 20.10 -9.14
N ASP A 20 -2.42 19.77 -7.91
CA ASP A 20 -1.02 19.46 -7.56
C ASP A 20 -0.50 18.13 -8.13
N LEU A 21 -1.38 17.29 -8.68
CA LEU A 21 -1.03 15.99 -9.29
C LEU A 21 -1.32 15.96 -10.79
N LYS A 22 -1.81 17.06 -11.34
CA LYS A 22 -2.34 17.10 -12.71
C LYS A 22 -1.31 16.78 -13.76
N GLU A 23 -0.07 17.25 -13.59
CA GLU A 23 1.02 17.00 -14.53
C GLU A 23 1.44 15.53 -14.49
N GLU A 24 1.67 14.97 -13.29
CA GLU A 24 2.05 13.57 -13.14
C GLU A 24 0.94 12.61 -13.59
N LEU A 25 -0.32 12.92 -13.33
CA LEU A 25 -1.45 12.11 -13.81
C LEU A 25 -1.57 12.15 -15.34
N ALA A 26 -1.37 13.31 -15.96
CA ALA A 26 -1.40 13.42 -17.42
C ALA A 26 -0.25 12.64 -18.07
N GLU A 27 0.94 12.68 -17.46
CA GLU A 27 2.10 11.90 -17.90
C GLU A 27 1.85 10.40 -17.72
N TYR A 28 1.41 9.98 -16.53
CA TYR A 28 1.04 8.58 -16.27
C TYR A 28 0.02 8.06 -17.29
N ASP A 29 -1.06 8.82 -17.53
CA ASP A 29 -2.11 8.45 -18.49
C ASP A 29 -1.58 8.29 -19.91
N THR A 30 -0.57 9.08 -20.29
CA THR A 30 0.05 9.05 -21.63
C THR A 30 0.84 7.76 -21.84
N TYR A 31 1.59 7.30 -20.83
CA TYR A 31 2.49 6.15 -20.95
C TYR A 31 1.86 4.83 -20.52
N PHE A 32 1.01 4.83 -19.50
CA PHE A 32 0.46 3.64 -18.88
C PHE A 32 -1.06 3.50 -19.03
N GLY A 33 -1.71 4.54 -19.55
CA GLY A 33 -3.16 4.58 -19.73
C GLY A 33 -3.92 4.98 -18.46
N THR A 34 -5.05 5.64 -18.65
CA THR A 34 -5.83 6.22 -17.54
C THR A 34 -6.28 5.19 -16.50
N LEU A 35 -6.25 5.59 -15.23
CA LEU A 35 -6.77 4.83 -14.10
C LEU A 35 -8.29 4.98 -13.95
N ARG A 36 -8.87 6.09 -14.44
CA ARG A 36 -10.29 6.39 -14.28
C ARG A 36 -11.20 5.36 -14.95
N GLY A 37 -12.26 4.99 -14.23
CA GLY A 37 -13.31 4.10 -14.74
C GLY A 37 -12.86 2.67 -15.05
N LYS A 38 -11.70 2.24 -14.54
CA LYS A 38 -11.17 0.87 -14.71
C LYS A 38 -11.01 0.20 -13.35
N ASP A 39 -10.94 -1.13 -13.35
CA ASP A 39 -10.46 -1.86 -12.19
C ASP A 39 -8.99 -1.50 -11.94
N PHE A 40 -8.67 -1.04 -10.73
CA PHE A 40 -7.31 -0.68 -10.36
C PHE A 40 -6.32 -1.84 -10.52
N ARG A 41 -6.77 -3.10 -10.36
CA ARG A 41 -5.92 -4.28 -10.56
C ARG A 41 -5.49 -4.46 -12.02
N GLU A 42 -6.16 -3.80 -12.96
CA GLU A 42 -5.77 -3.75 -14.36
C GLU A 42 -4.73 -2.67 -14.67
N SER A 43 -4.42 -1.78 -13.72
CA SER A 43 -3.41 -0.73 -13.90
C SER A 43 -2.00 -1.30 -14.01
N GLU A 44 -1.12 -0.55 -14.68
CA GLU A 44 0.31 -0.91 -14.77
C GLU A 44 1.00 -0.83 -13.40
N ILE A 45 0.60 0.09 -12.51
CA ILE A 45 1.05 0.13 -11.11
C ILE A 45 0.82 -1.22 -10.43
N TYR A 46 -0.39 -1.75 -10.52
CA TYR A 46 -0.71 -3.02 -9.90
C TYR A 46 0.01 -4.17 -10.59
N LYS A 47 -0.14 -4.32 -11.91
CA LYS A 47 0.40 -5.44 -12.68
C LYS A 47 1.92 -5.54 -12.59
N ARG A 48 2.63 -4.42 -12.74
CA ARG A 48 4.10 -4.42 -12.77
C ARG A 48 4.72 -4.48 -11.38
N TYR A 49 4.11 -3.83 -10.38
CA TYR A 49 4.73 -3.70 -9.06
C TYR A 49 3.90 -4.27 -7.90
N LEU A 50 2.68 -3.79 -7.65
CA LEU A 50 1.95 -4.21 -6.43
C LEU A 50 1.57 -5.70 -6.44
N SER A 51 1.46 -6.33 -7.61
CA SER A 51 1.23 -7.76 -7.77
C SER A 51 2.38 -8.63 -7.24
N LYS A 52 3.58 -8.06 -7.03
CA LYS A 52 4.77 -8.78 -6.54
C LYS A 52 4.78 -9.03 -5.03
N PHE A 53 3.87 -8.39 -4.30
CA PHE A 53 3.65 -8.63 -2.89
C PHE A 53 2.53 -9.67 -2.75
N ASP A 54 2.82 -10.88 -2.31
CA ASP A 54 1.77 -11.88 -2.13
C ASP A 54 0.76 -11.45 -1.07
N THR A 55 -0.48 -11.93 -1.18
CA THR A 55 -1.47 -11.75 -0.11
C THR A 55 -0.94 -12.35 1.19
N LEU A 56 -1.13 -11.62 2.29
CA LEU A 56 -0.69 -12.09 3.61
C LEU A 56 -1.46 -13.35 4.01
N PRO A 57 -0.79 -14.40 4.51
CA PRO A 57 -1.43 -15.61 5.01
C PRO A 57 -2.02 -15.43 6.43
N PHE A 58 -1.96 -14.21 6.97
CA PHE A 58 -2.45 -13.84 8.30
C PHE A 58 -3.08 -12.44 8.24
N VAL A 59 -3.91 -12.12 9.23
CA VAL A 59 -4.63 -10.85 9.32
C VAL A 59 -3.90 -9.91 10.27
N CYS A 60 -3.76 -8.64 9.87
CA CYS A 60 -3.14 -7.58 10.67
C CYS A 60 -4.05 -6.36 10.90
N HIS A 61 -5.35 -6.48 10.59
CA HIS A 61 -6.36 -5.44 10.83
C HIS A 61 -7.58 -6.00 11.57
N ASP A 62 -8.21 -5.18 12.41
CA ASP A 62 -9.55 -5.45 12.90
C ASP A 62 -10.58 -4.86 11.93
N ALA A 63 -11.24 -5.71 11.15
CA ALA A 63 -12.28 -5.30 10.21
C ALA A 63 -13.62 -4.97 10.89
N SER A 64 -13.79 -5.31 12.19
CA SER A 64 -15.10 -5.28 12.85
C SER A 64 -15.73 -3.88 12.91
N GLY A 65 -14.90 -2.83 12.90
CA GLY A 65 -15.33 -1.43 12.88
C GLY A 65 -15.59 -0.82 11.50
N TYR A 66 -15.17 -1.49 10.43
CA TYR A 66 -15.08 -0.90 9.09
C TYR A 66 -15.82 -1.68 8.00
N GLY A 67 -16.20 -2.94 8.27
CA GLY A 67 -16.85 -3.81 7.29
C GLY A 67 -15.98 -4.06 6.05
N ASP A 68 -16.62 -4.37 4.93
CA ASP A 68 -15.96 -4.65 3.63
C ASP A 68 -15.72 -3.36 2.81
N VAL A 69 -15.68 -2.19 3.46
CA VAL A 69 -15.53 -0.89 2.78
C VAL A 69 -14.18 -0.78 2.08
N PHE A 70 -13.12 -1.36 2.66
CA PHE A 70 -11.76 -1.26 2.14
C PHE A 70 -11.27 -2.58 1.55
N ASP A 71 -10.53 -2.49 0.45
CA ASP A 71 -9.68 -3.58 -0.01
C ASP A 71 -8.40 -3.60 0.84
N TRP A 72 -8.44 -4.33 1.96
CA TRP A 72 -7.32 -4.44 2.89
C TRP A 72 -6.08 -5.07 2.25
N ASP A 73 -6.25 -6.03 1.33
CA ASP A 73 -5.13 -6.63 0.59
C ASP A 73 -4.42 -5.57 -0.25
N LEU A 74 -5.19 -4.69 -0.91
CA LEU A 74 -4.62 -3.58 -1.65
C LEU A 74 -3.91 -2.57 -0.74
N LEU A 75 -4.49 -2.20 0.41
CA LEU A 75 -3.84 -1.31 1.38
C LEU A 75 -2.52 -1.89 1.87
N TYR A 76 -2.47 -3.19 2.17
CA TYR A 76 -1.24 -3.87 2.55
C TYR A 76 -0.17 -3.77 1.47
N ARG A 77 -0.53 -4.05 0.21
CA ARG A 77 0.39 -3.91 -0.91
C ARG A 77 0.92 -2.48 -1.03
N PHE A 78 0.08 -1.47 -0.82
CA PHE A 78 0.52 -0.08 -0.79
C PHE A 78 1.52 0.21 0.33
N ILE A 79 1.23 -0.26 1.55
CA ILE A 79 2.14 -0.13 2.70
C ILE A 79 3.50 -0.76 2.39
N PHE A 80 3.51 -1.98 1.85
CA PHE A 80 4.75 -2.71 1.56
C PHE A 80 5.55 -2.11 0.40
N ALA A 81 4.86 -1.47 -0.54
CA ALA A 81 5.43 -0.81 -1.71
C ALA A 81 5.88 0.64 -1.46
N SER A 82 5.48 1.24 -0.33
CA SER A 82 5.78 2.64 -0.03
C SER A 82 7.26 2.87 0.21
N ASN A 83 7.78 3.98 -0.31
CA ASN A 83 9.11 4.51 -0.03
C ASN A 83 9.09 5.57 1.08
N SER A 84 7.90 6.07 1.44
CA SER A 84 7.73 7.15 2.42
C SER A 84 7.63 6.67 3.87
N ILE A 85 7.45 5.36 4.08
CA ILE A 85 7.33 4.75 5.41
C ILE A 85 8.20 3.50 5.53
N GLU A 86 8.53 3.15 6.77
CA GLU A 86 9.03 1.81 7.11
C GLU A 86 7.92 1.03 7.82
N TYR A 87 7.98 -0.29 7.78
CA TYR A 87 7.00 -1.13 8.48
C TYR A 87 7.64 -2.38 9.07
N TYR A 88 6.97 -2.96 10.06
CA TYR A 88 7.33 -4.26 10.63
C TYR A 88 6.10 -4.96 11.18
N PHE A 89 6.19 -6.28 11.33
CA PHE A 89 5.17 -7.08 12.01
C PHE A 89 5.58 -7.34 13.46
N LYS A 90 4.62 -7.31 14.36
CA LYS A 90 4.80 -7.68 15.76
C LYS A 90 3.78 -8.73 16.16
N ILE A 91 4.26 -9.85 16.70
CA ILE A 91 3.38 -10.87 17.26
C ILE A 91 3.07 -10.49 18.71
N GLU A 92 1.80 -10.21 18.99
CA GLU A 92 1.33 -9.85 20.32
C GLU A 92 0.60 -11.05 20.95
N LEU A 93 1.30 -11.75 21.84
CA LEU A 93 0.77 -12.94 22.52
C LEU A 93 -0.22 -12.59 23.65
N GLN A 94 -0.27 -11.33 24.08
CA GLN A 94 -1.12 -10.87 25.18
C GLN A 94 -1.60 -9.42 24.94
N ASN A 95 -2.88 -9.15 25.21
CA ASN A 95 -3.52 -7.82 25.21
C ASN A 95 -3.69 -7.10 23.86
N SER A 96 -3.51 -7.77 22.71
CA SER A 96 -3.92 -7.23 21.41
C SER A 96 -5.24 -7.88 20.94
N PRO A 97 -6.14 -7.12 20.27
CA PRO A 97 -7.33 -7.69 19.61
C PRO A 97 -6.96 -8.65 18.47
N GLN A 98 -5.69 -8.67 18.05
CA GLN A 98 -5.16 -9.47 16.96
C GLN A 98 -3.87 -10.15 17.38
N LEU A 99 -3.54 -11.27 16.75
CA LEU A 99 -2.29 -11.98 17.06
C LEU A 99 -1.06 -11.28 16.46
N ILE A 100 -1.24 -10.58 15.33
CA ILE A 100 -0.16 -9.95 14.58
C ILE A 100 -0.57 -8.51 14.27
N ASP A 101 0.23 -7.57 14.73
CA ASP A 101 0.06 -6.16 14.48
C ASP A 101 1.04 -5.69 13.38
N LEU A 102 0.50 -4.97 12.39
CA LEU A 102 1.30 -4.28 11.38
C LEU A 102 1.61 -2.85 11.86
N HIS A 103 2.87 -2.62 12.16
CA HIS A 103 3.39 -1.34 12.59
C HIS A 103 3.96 -0.56 11.41
N MET A 104 3.64 0.73 11.35
CA MET A 104 4.12 1.68 10.35
C MET A 104 4.87 2.81 11.06
N ILE A 105 6.11 3.03 10.65
CA ILE A 105 6.93 4.13 11.12
C ILE A 105 6.79 5.28 10.13
N VAL A 106 6.06 6.32 10.56
CA VAL A 106 5.73 7.49 9.74
C VAL A 106 6.38 8.74 10.33
N LYS A 107 6.58 9.77 9.50
CA LYS A 107 7.01 11.08 10.01
C LYS A 107 5.90 11.70 10.85
N GLY A 108 6.24 12.16 12.05
CA GLY A 108 5.36 12.86 12.97
C GLY A 108 5.09 14.31 12.53
N SER A 109 4.22 14.98 13.30
CA SER A 109 3.90 16.40 13.10
C SER A 109 5.05 17.33 13.49
N GLU A 110 5.96 16.88 14.35
CA GLU A 110 7.16 17.62 14.74
C GLU A 110 8.33 17.25 13.82
N GLU A 111 9.10 18.27 13.42
CA GLU A 111 10.22 18.09 12.50
C GLU A 111 11.26 17.11 13.07
N GLY A 112 11.52 16.04 12.32
CA GLY A 112 12.46 14.98 12.71
C GLY A 112 11.89 13.91 13.64
N GLN A 113 10.64 14.02 14.09
CA GLN A 113 9.99 12.97 14.86
C GLN A 113 9.53 11.83 13.95
N MET A 114 9.82 10.59 14.34
CA MET A 114 9.20 9.39 13.77
C MET A 114 8.19 8.85 14.77
N VAL A 115 7.02 8.44 14.27
CA VAL A 115 5.93 7.91 15.07
C VAL A 115 5.62 6.50 14.60
N ASP A 116 5.56 5.59 15.55
CA ASP A 116 5.10 4.21 15.33
C ASP A 116 3.57 4.19 15.48
N ARG A 117 2.89 3.72 14.44
CA ARG A 117 1.44 3.59 14.38
C ARG A 117 1.07 2.17 13.98
N THR A 118 0.14 1.58 14.71
CA THR A 118 -0.43 0.29 14.33
C THR A 118 -1.60 0.52 13.39
N LEU A 119 -1.73 -0.30 12.34
CA LEU A 119 -2.86 -0.20 11.40
C LEU A 119 -4.22 -0.30 12.11
N PHE A 120 -4.31 -1.13 13.16
CA PHE A 120 -5.49 -1.28 14.01
C PHE A 120 -5.94 0.02 14.69
N GLU A 121 -5.00 0.89 15.06
CA GLU A 121 -5.30 2.11 15.82
C GLU A 121 -5.81 3.25 14.93
N LEU A 122 -5.71 3.08 13.61
CA LEU A 122 -6.09 4.11 12.66
C LEU A 122 -7.59 4.23 12.56
N TRP A 123 -8.07 5.46 12.59
CA TRP A 123 -9.46 5.79 12.37
C TRP A 123 -9.78 5.72 10.89
N LEU A 124 -11.07 5.59 10.57
CA LEU A 124 -11.57 5.51 9.21
C LEU A 124 -10.88 6.52 8.27
N PHE A 125 -10.97 7.82 8.55
CA PHE A 125 -10.39 8.86 7.70
C PHE A 125 -8.87 8.73 7.49
N GLN A 126 -8.14 8.19 8.46
CA GLN A 126 -6.69 7.98 8.32
C GLN A 126 -6.42 6.85 7.32
N ILE A 127 -7.26 5.82 7.27
CA ILE A 127 -7.18 4.75 6.27
C ILE A 127 -7.50 5.29 4.86
N PHE A 128 -8.46 6.21 4.75
CA PHE A 128 -8.73 6.94 3.50
C PHE A 128 -7.46 7.70 3.05
N ASP A 129 -6.87 8.48 3.96
CA ASP A 129 -5.66 9.26 3.67
C ASP A 129 -4.50 8.36 3.24
N LEU A 130 -4.32 7.18 3.84
CA LEU A 130 -3.28 6.24 3.43
C LEU A 130 -3.44 5.77 1.99
N HIS A 131 -4.65 5.41 1.55
CA HIS A 131 -4.89 5.03 0.16
C HIS A 131 -4.55 6.17 -0.80
N TYR A 132 -4.98 7.38 -0.46
CA TYR A 132 -4.72 8.57 -1.25
C TYR A 132 -3.21 8.86 -1.37
N VAL A 133 -2.51 8.92 -0.23
CA VAL A 133 -1.07 9.21 -0.16
C VAL A 133 -0.26 8.14 -0.89
N PHE A 134 -0.53 6.86 -0.64
CA PHE A 134 0.25 5.79 -1.25
C PHE A 134 -0.03 5.64 -2.74
N LEU A 135 -1.28 5.81 -3.20
CA LEU A 135 -1.55 5.80 -4.64
C LEU A 135 -0.87 6.98 -5.33
N SER A 136 -0.95 8.18 -4.74
CA SER A 136 -0.24 9.37 -5.23
C SER A 136 1.28 9.14 -5.31
N GLU A 137 1.87 8.50 -4.30
CA GLU A 137 3.28 8.09 -4.29
C GLU A 137 3.60 7.13 -5.44
N GLN A 138 2.78 6.09 -5.66
CA GLN A 138 3.00 5.13 -6.74
C GLN A 138 2.94 5.79 -8.13
N ILE A 139 2.01 6.73 -8.33
CA ILE A 139 1.90 7.48 -9.58
C ILE A 139 3.17 8.29 -9.83
N ARG A 140 3.62 9.09 -8.85
CA ARG A 140 4.86 9.87 -8.98
C ARG A 140 6.07 8.97 -9.23
N PHE A 141 6.13 7.82 -8.57
CA PHE A 141 7.22 6.87 -8.79
C PHE A 141 7.25 6.34 -10.22
N PHE A 142 6.10 5.89 -10.75
CA PHE A 142 6.00 5.40 -12.12
C PHE A 142 6.29 6.49 -13.15
N VAL A 143 5.84 7.72 -12.91
CA VAL A 143 6.20 8.88 -13.74
C VAL A 143 7.70 9.15 -13.71
N GLY A 144 8.31 9.17 -12.51
CA GLY A 144 9.75 9.36 -12.36
C GLY A 144 10.58 8.31 -13.11
N SER A 145 10.11 7.06 -13.15
CA SER A 145 10.81 5.98 -13.88
C SER A 145 10.85 6.17 -15.39
N ILE A 146 9.88 6.89 -15.98
CA ILE A 146 9.88 7.22 -17.42
C ILE A 146 11.02 8.19 -17.76
N ALA A 147 11.32 9.14 -16.87
CA ALA A 147 12.34 10.14 -17.10
C ALA A 147 13.77 9.58 -17.01
N GLU A 148 13.96 8.45 -16.32
CA GLU A 148 15.27 7.81 -16.14
C GLU A 148 15.60 6.80 -17.24
N GLU A 149 14.58 6.18 -17.84
CA GLU A 149 14.71 5.14 -18.85
C GLU A 149 14.20 5.70 -20.19
N ASP A 150 15.10 6.16 -21.07
CA ASP A 150 14.83 6.48 -22.50
C ASP A 150 14.26 5.26 -23.31
N GLU A 151 13.81 4.22 -22.62
CA GLU A 151 13.29 2.95 -23.12
C GLU A 151 11.80 2.79 -22.79
N GLN A 152 11.02 2.27 -23.75
CA GLN A 152 9.57 2.09 -23.65
C GLN A 152 9.11 1.03 -22.63
N GLU A 153 10.04 0.40 -21.90
CA GLU A 153 9.74 -0.76 -21.05
C GLU A 153 10.12 -0.48 -19.60
N PHE A 154 9.11 -0.21 -18.75
CA PHE A 154 9.31 -0.06 -17.31
C PHE A 154 10.02 -1.28 -16.71
N VAL A 155 11.15 -1.04 -16.04
CA VAL A 155 11.88 -2.03 -15.24
C VAL A 155 11.74 -1.71 -13.75
N LEU A 156 11.64 -2.74 -12.92
CA LEU A 156 11.69 -2.54 -11.46
C LEU A 156 13.04 -1.96 -11.05
N SER A 157 13.00 -0.78 -10.42
CA SER A 157 14.17 -0.15 -9.82
C SER A 157 14.79 -1.04 -8.72
N GLN A 158 16.03 -0.73 -8.34
CA GLN A 158 16.66 -1.45 -7.23
C GLN A 158 15.86 -1.26 -5.91
N SER A 159 15.35 -0.06 -5.65
CA SER A 159 14.50 0.21 -4.47
C SER A 159 13.26 -0.68 -4.44
N MET A 160 12.58 -0.85 -5.57
CA MET A 160 11.41 -1.73 -5.68
C MET A 160 11.76 -3.19 -5.39
N LYS A 161 12.87 -3.68 -5.95
CA LYS A 161 13.36 -5.05 -5.70
C LYS A 161 13.69 -5.25 -4.23
N ASP A 162 14.32 -4.27 -3.60
CA ASP A 162 14.68 -4.33 -2.18
C ASP A 162 13.43 -4.35 -1.29
N ARG A 163 12.39 -3.57 -1.62
CA ARG A 163 11.10 -3.60 -0.91
C ARG A 163 10.37 -4.94 -1.03
N ILE A 164 10.35 -5.53 -2.23
CA ILE A 164 9.79 -6.88 -2.45
C ILE A 164 10.56 -7.92 -1.61
N ALA A 165 11.89 -7.88 -1.62
CA ALA A 165 12.73 -8.78 -0.84
C ALA A 165 12.52 -8.59 0.68
N HIS A 166 12.40 -7.35 1.13
CA HIS A 166 12.13 -7.01 2.53
C HIS A 166 10.78 -7.56 2.99
N PHE A 167 9.74 -7.39 2.18
CA PHE A 167 8.42 -7.98 2.42
C PHE A 167 8.49 -9.50 2.61
N GLN A 168 9.11 -10.20 1.66
CA GLN A 168 9.22 -11.66 1.73
C GLN A 168 9.96 -12.09 2.99
N LEU A 169 11.07 -11.42 3.33
CA LEU A 169 11.83 -11.69 4.56
C LEU A 169 10.98 -11.50 5.83
N LEU A 170 10.21 -10.41 5.92
CA LEU A 170 9.38 -10.14 7.09
C LEU A 170 8.21 -11.12 7.20
N LYS A 171 7.54 -11.43 6.10
CA LYS A 171 6.47 -12.43 6.04
C LYS A 171 6.97 -13.80 6.51
N ASP A 172 8.10 -14.26 6.00
CA ASP A 172 8.66 -15.57 6.33
C ASP A 172 9.07 -15.64 7.81
N LYS A 173 9.64 -14.56 8.37
CA LYS A 173 9.95 -14.49 9.80
C LYS A 173 8.71 -14.67 10.68
N VAL A 174 7.63 -13.97 10.36
CA VAL A 174 6.37 -14.11 11.11
C VAL A 174 5.84 -15.53 11.03
N LEU A 175 5.84 -16.15 9.84
CA LEU A 175 5.40 -17.53 9.68
C LEU A 175 6.21 -18.51 10.53
N ILE A 176 7.55 -18.38 10.52
CA ILE A 176 8.43 -19.20 11.35
C ILE A 176 8.14 -18.98 12.84
N GLU A 177 7.95 -17.74 13.28
CA GLU A 177 7.64 -17.44 14.67
C GLU A 177 6.29 -18.02 15.09
N LEU A 178 5.25 -17.92 14.24
CA LEU A 178 3.95 -18.54 14.51
C LEU A 178 4.06 -20.06 14.64
N GLU A 179 4.82 -20.73 13.77
CA GLU A 179 5.07 -22.17 13.85
C GLU A 179 5.77 -22.54 15.17
N LEU A 180 6.78 -21.76 15.59
CA LEU A 180 7.50 -21.97 16.84
C LEU A 180 6.62 -21.82 18.08
N TYR A 181 5.61 -20.96 18.02
CA TYR A 181 4.64 -20.78 19.09
C TYR A 181 3.46 -21.76 19.02
N GLU A 182 3.42 -22.68 18.06
CA GLU A 182 2.30 -23.60 17.79
C GLU A 182 0.97 -22.84 17.54
N LEU A 183 1.05 -21.69 16.87
CA LEU A 183 -0.08 -20.79 16.59
C LEU A 183 -0.64 -20.94 15.17
N VAL A 184 -0.14 -21.91 14.39
CA VAL A 184 -0.55 -22.24 13.01
C VAL A 184 -1.19 -23.63 12.98
#